data_AF-A0A8R1HQG6-F1
#
_entry.id   AF-A0A8R1HQG6-F1
#
_cell.length_a   1.000
_cell.length_b   1.000
_cell.length_c   1.000
_cell.angle_alpha   90.00
_cell.angle_beta   90.00
_cell.angle_gamma   90.00
#
_symmetry.space_group_name_H-M   'P 1'
#
loop_
_entity.id
_entity.type
_entity.pdbx_description
1 polymer ?
#
loop_
_entity_poly.entity_id
_entity_poly.type
_entity_poly.pdbx_seq_one_letter_code
_entity_poly.pdbx_strand_id
1 'polypeptide(L)'
;MGFLILASVFQLGSLMSFTTRSTEEIFSFFIALALIIKAIMAIVHVYSHGYVGCITGVAGELCDPAEPLLFIFLLFGTTWLSMTIISFRSSPYLSRWKRDLVSDYALPIAVLVFAFISFFGFSDVRKEQFKIFPRDTDAFFVAFYELPAEAQLPALGLSIPLAILFFMDQLLVTNTVDNKDNKLKKGSAHHWDLFVVGILNIFLSLFGLPWMHGALPSAYLHLKALSDVEDRLHNGYIQTVIVYVRETRLATLLAHLIMIPVYFFLVPYITVFIPTSIFNGTKTAYVFPELLYFLPGVFLFMAFSSLTGNEFWERILLIFTEQRAYPPTHYIRRVPQRTVHQFTIIEFVQLVILVAISFAQYHYVEMVFPIVIAAFIPFRYFILPLFIPIQYLEAIDGKH
;
A
#
# COMPACT_ATOMS: atom_id res chain seq x y z
N MET A 1 14.40 13.99 -9.90
CA MET A 1 14.51 12.79 -10.77
C MET A 1 15.90 12.57 -11.36
N GLY A 2 16.64 13.60 -11.82
CA GLY A 2 18.05 13.42 -12.25
C GLY A 2 18.96 12.77 -11.19
N PHE A 3 18.67 13.00 -9.90
CA PHE A 3 19.33 12.30 -8.79
C PHE A 3 19.15 10.77 -8.82
N LEU A 4 18.00 10.25 -9.28
CA LEU A 4 17.77 8.80 -9.40
C LEU A 4 18.67 8.18 -10.49
N ILE A 5 18.86 8.90 -11.61
CA ILE A 5 19.77 8.48 -12.68
C ILE A 5 21.21 8.46 -12.17
N LEU A 6 21.63 9.52 -11.46
CA LEU A 6 22.94 9.56 -10.83
C LEU A 6 23.09 8.42 -9.82
N ALA A 7 22.07 8.16 -9.00
CA ALA A 7 22.07 7.06 -8.04
C ALA A 7 22.24 5.69 -8.72
N SER A 8 21.59 5.48 -9.87
CA SER A 8 21.79 4.28 -10.68
C SER A 8 23.23 4.16 -11.20
N VAL A 9 23.82 5.26 -11.69
CA VAL A 9 25.18 5.26 -12.26
C VAL A 9 26.24 5.03 -11.18
N PHE A 10 26.07 5.62 -10.00
CA PHE A 10 26.98 5.47 -8.86
C PHE A 10 26.78 4.16 -8.07
N GLN A 11 26.00 3.21 -8.59
CA GLN A 11 25.74 1.92 -7.94
C GLN A 11 25.19 2.05 -6.51
N LEU A 12 24.40 3.10 -6.25
CA LEU A 12 23.69 3.25 -4.97
C LEU A 12 22.67 2.12 -4.75
N GLY A 13 22.32 1.34 -5.76
CA GLY A 13 21.56 0.10 -5.59
C GLY A 13 22.28 -0.97 -4.74
N SER A 14 23.60 -0.85 -4.53
CA SER A 14 24.32 -1.65 -3.52
C SER A 14 23.83 -1.39 -2.08
N LEU A 15 23.20 -0.24 -1.83
CA LEU A 15 22.55 0.10 -0.55
C LEU A 15 21.43 -0.90 -0.20
N MET A 16 20.87 -1.59 -1.19
CA MET A 16 19.91 -2.68 -1.02
C MET A 16 20.49 -3.80 -0.16
N SER A 17 21.79 -4.08 -0.26
CA SER A 17 22.44 -5.09 0.57
C SER A 17 22.45 -4.73 2.07
N PHE A 18 22.17 -3.47 2.42
CA PHE A 18 22.00 -3.01 3.79
C PHE A 18 20.52 -2.92 4.21
N THR A 19 19.58 -3.03 3.27
CA THR A 19 18.15 -3.12 3.64
C THR A 19 17.91 -4.52 4.19
N THR A 20 17.29 -4.62 5.36
CA THR A 20 17.02 -5.90 6.01
C THR A 20 15.53 -6.16 6.09
N ARG A 21 15.18 -7.42 6.36
CA ARG A 21 13.80 -7.89 6.40
C ARG A 21 12.95 -7.07 7.38
N SER A 22 13.50 -6.71 8.54
CA SER A 22 12.90 -5.83 9.53
C SER A 22 12.44 -4.49 8.94
N THR A 23 13.27 -3.83 8.12
CA THR A 23 12.90 -2.55 7.51
C THR A 23 11.75 -2.68 6.51
N GLU A 24 11.69 -3.79 5.77
CA GLU A 24 10.57 -4.09 4.85
C GLU A 24 9.27 -4.35 5.62
N GLU A 25 9.35 -5.11 6.72
CA GLU A 25 8.20 -5.47 7.55
C GLU A 25 7.60 -4.24 8.25
N ILE A 26 8.45 -3.35 8.79
CA ILE A 26 8.03 -2.06 9.37
C ILE A 26 7.34 -1.20 8.32
N PHE A 27 7.90 -1.10 7.11
CA PHE A 27 7.33 -0.29 6.04
C PHE A 27 5.99 -0.84 5.55
N SER A 28 5.89 -2.15 5.33
CA SER A 28 4.63 -2.80 4.97
C SER A 28 3.56 -2.60 6.05
N PHE A 29 3.93 -2.69 7.33
CA PHE A 29 3.02 -2.41 8.44
C PHE A 29 2.59 -0.95 8.48
N PHE A 30 3.54 -0.02 8.26
CA PHE A 30 3.26 1.41 8.18
C PHE A 30 2.24 1.73 7.08
N ILE A 31 2.40 1.18 5.88
CA ILE A 31 1.43 1.37 4.79
C ILE A 31 0.04 0.85 5.21
N ALA A 32 -0.03 -0.35 5.80
CA ALA A 32 -1.29 -0.92 6.28
C ALA A 32 -1.97 0.00 7.31
N LEU A 33 -1.22 0.48 8.30
CA LEU A 33 -1.72 1.38 9.33
C LEU A 33 -2.14 2.74 8.74
N ALA A 34 -1.39 3.28 7.80
CA ALA A 34 -1.74 4.52 7.11
C ALA A 34 -3.05 4.38 6.31
N LEU A 35 -3.27 3.25 5.65
CA LEU A 35 -4.53 2.94 4.97
C LEU A 35 -5.72 2.83 5.94
N ILE A 36 -5.53 2.22 7.12
CA ILE A 36 -6.55 2.16 8.17
C ILE A 36 -6.89 3.57 8.68
N ILE A 37 -5.87 4.38 8.98
CA ILE A 37 -6.07 5.75 9.46
C ILE A 37 -6.81 6.58 8.40
N LYS A 38 -6.44 6.47 7.12
CA LYS A 38 -7.15 7.14 6.02
C LYS A 38 -8.62 6.70 5.91
N ALA A 39 -8.90 5.40 6.05
CA ALA A 39 -10.27 4.89 6.07
C ALA A 39 -11.08 5.46 7.26
N ILE A 40 -10.48 5.54 8.45
CA ILE A 40 -11.13 6.13 9.65
C ILE A 40 -11.37 7.63 9.44
N MET A 41 -10.38 8.38 8.94
CA MET A 41 -10.54 9.81 8.64
C MET A 41 -11.67 10.05 7.64
N ALA A 42 -11.80 9.22 6.62
CA ALA A 42 -12.92 9.28 5.67
C ALA A 42 -14.27 9.05 6.37
N ILE A 43 -14.38 8.05 7.24
CA ILE A 43 -15.61 7.80 8.02
C ILE A 43 -15.96 9.02 8.90
N VAL A 44 -14.98 9.57 9.63
CA VAL A 44 -15.18 10.74 10.49
C VAL A 44 -15.59 11.98 9.69
N HIS A 45 -15.00 12.17 8.50
CA HIS A 45 -15.35 13.28 7.62
C HIS A 45 -16.80 13.16 7.11
N VAL A 46 -17.20 11.97 6.64
CA VAL A 46 -18.58 11.69 6.18
C VAL A 46 -19.59 11.88 7.30
N TYR A 47 -19.25 11.41 8.50
CA TYR A 47 -20.14 11.55 9.66
C TYR A 47 -20.30 13.00 10.10
N SER A 48 -19.21 13.77 10.17
CA SER A 48 -19.24 15.16 10.65
C SER A 48 -19.87 16.12 9.64
N HIS A 49 -19.46 16.07 8.37
CA HIS A 49 -19.94 17.01 7.34
C HIS A 49 -21.25 16.56 6.70
N GLY A 50 -21.47 15.24 6.56
CA GLY A 50 -22.71 14.69 6.04
C GLY A 50 -23.79 14.60 7.12
N TYR A 51 -23.67 13.65 8.04
CA TYR A 51 -24.77 13.37 8.98
C TYR A 51 -25.04 14.55 9.94
N VAL A 52 -24.02 15.02 10.67
CA VAL A 52 -24.18 16.10 11.67
C VAL A 52 -24.41 17.45 10.98
N GLY A 53 -23.70 17.73 9.88
CA GLY A 53 -23.86 18.97 9.10
C GLY A 53 -25.28 19.17 8.55
N CYS A 54 -25.97 18.08 8.21
CA CYS A 54 -27.32 18.14 7.66
C CYS A 54 -28.41 18.22 8.73
N ILE A 55 -28.18 17.64 9.92
CA ILE A 55 -29.07 17.82 11.06
C ILE A 55 -28.98 19.24 11.63
N THR A 56 -27.78 19.84 11.61
CA THR A 56 -27.52 21.19 12.16
C THR A 56 -27.87 22.32 11.19
N GLY A 57 -28.29 22.01 9.96
CA GLY A 57 -28.67 22.99 8.94
C GLY A 57 -27.50 23.81 8.36
N VAL A 58 -26.27 23.33 8.53
CA VAL A 58 -25.05 23.99 8.04
C VAL A 58 -24.75 23.56 6.59
N ALA A 59 -25.15 22.35 6.22
CA ALA A 59 -25.16 21.91 4.82
C ALA A 59 -26.43 22.47 4.13
N GLY A 60 -26.29 23.04 2.93
CA GLY A 60 -27.38 23.71 2.20
C GLY A 60 -28.59 22.81 1.89
N GLU A 61 -29.58 23.39 1.19
CA GLU A 61 -30.98 22.89 1.03
C GLU A 61 -31.19 21.47 0.45
N LEU A 62 -30.14 20.75 0.06
CA LEU A 62 -30.26 19.36 -0.40
C LEU A 62 -29.21 18.48 0.27
N CYS A 63 -29.57 17.91 1.43
CA CYS A 63 -28.79 16.86 2.05
C CYS A 63 -29.69 15.73 2.57
N ASP A 64 -29.38 14.50 2.14
CA ASP A 64 -30.04 13.29 2.61
C ASP A 64 -29.20 12.62 3.72
N PRO A 65 -29.70 12.53 4.97
CA PRO A 65 -28.96 11.87 6.06
C PRO A 65 -28.76 10.36 5.83
N ALA A 66 -29.45 9.78 4.84
CA ALA A 66 -29.30 8.38 4.44
C ALA A 66 -28.01 8.10 3.66
N GLU A 67 -27.44 9.08 2.96
CA GLU A 67 -26.20 8.94 2.19
C GLU A 67 -24.99 8.51 3.04
N PRO A 68 -24.65 9.20 4.16
CA PRO A 68 -23.51 8.82 4.99
C PRO A 68 -23.69 7.44 5.66
N LEU A 69 -24.93 7.07 5.98
CA LEU A 69 -25.25 5.75 6.55
C LEU A 69 -25.06 4.64 5.51
N LEU A 70 -25.53 4.88 4.28
CA LEU A 70 -25.32 3.96 3.16
C LEU A 70 -23.83 3.78 2.88
N PHE A 71 -23.04 4.86 2.92
CA PHE A 71 -21.59 4.78 2.76
C PHE A 71 -20.92 3.89 3.82
N ILE A 72 -21.23 4.09 5.11
CA ILE A 72 -20.68 3.28 6.20
C ILE A 72 -21.09 1.81 6.05
N PHE A 73 -22.35 1.55 5.68
CA PHE A 73 -22.85 0.20 5.42
C PHE A 73 -22.09 -0.47 4.26
N LEU A 74 -21.86 0.24 3.15
CA LEU A 74 -21.13 -0.28 1.99
C LEU A 74 -19.64 -0.52 2.32
N LEU A 75 -19.02 0.35 3.12
CA LEU A 75 -17.63 0.21 3.56
C LEU A 75 -17.43 -1.04 4.42
N PHE A 76 -18.19 -1.20 5.50
CA PHE A 76 -18.06 -2.37 6.37
C PHE A 76 -18.59 -3.64 5.70
N GLY A 77 -19.63 -3.53 4.88
CA GLY A 77 -20.17 -4.66 4.13
C GLY A 77 -19.17 -5.23 3.14
N THR A 78 -18.55 -4.38 2.30
CA THR A 78 -17.56 -4.85 1.31
C THR A 78 -16.34 -5.47 1.96
N THR A 79 -15.84 -4.88 3.05
CA THR A 79 -14.67 -5.38 3.79
C THR A 79 -14.96 -6.69 4.50
N TRP A 80 -16.12 -6.81 5.13
CA TRP A 80 -16.57 -8.07 5.73
C TRP A 80 -16.66 -9.17 4.68
N LEU A 81 -17.37 -8.92 3.57
CA LEU A 81 -17.57 -9.91 2.53
C LEU A 81 -16.24 -10.31 1.87
N SER A 82 -15.37 -9.36 1.53
CA SER A 82 -14.06 -9.68 0.93
C SER A 82 -13.18 -10.51 1.86
N MET A 83 -13.15 -10.20 3.16
CA MET A 83 -12.41 -10.99 4.16
C MET A 83 -12.99 -12.40 4.33
N THR A 84 -14.32 -12.55 4.32
CA THR A 84 -14.94 -13.88 4.35
C THR A 84 -14.60 -14.69 3.09
N ILE A 85 -14.61 -14.07 1.90
CA ILE A 85 -14.25 -14.73 0.63
C ILE A 85 -12.79 -15.19 0.64
N ILE A 86 -11.86 -14.37 1.17
CA ILE A 86 -10.46 -14.79 1.34
C ILE A 86 -10.34 -15.96 2.32
N SER A 87 -11.09 -15.95 3.42
CA SER A 87 -11.08 -17.04 4.41
C SER A 87 -11.51 -18.38 3.80
N PHE A 88 -12.32 -18.38 2.73
CA PHE A 88 -12.64 -19.63 2.03
C PHE A 88 -11.41 -20.34 1.49
N ARG A 89 -10.27 -19.67 1.27
CA ARG A 89 -8.99 -20.29 0.84
C ARG A 89 -8.52 -21.41 1.76
N SER A 90 -8.72 -21.30 3.06
CA SER A 90 -8.32 -22.34 4.03
C SER A 90 -9.45 -23.34 4.32
N SER A 91 -10.68 -23.05 3.86
CA SER A 91 -11.84 -23.89 4.15
C SER A 91 -11.78 -25.25 3.44
N PRO A 92 -12.35 -26.32 4.03
CA PRO A 92 -12.39 -27.65 3.42
C PRO A 92 -13.45 -27.78 2.31
N TYR A 93 -14.22 -26.72 2.06
CA TYR A 93 -15.28 -26.71 1.06
C TYR A 93 -14.71 -26.40 -0.33
N LEU A 94 -15.32 -26.97 -1.37
CA LEU A 94 -14.91 -26.85 -2.79
C LEU A 94 -13.57 -27.51 -3.14
N SER A 95 -13.39 -27.80 -4.44
CA SER A 95 -12.09 -28.24 -4.97
C SER A 95 -11.06 -27.11 -4.92
N ARG A 96 -9.79 -27.42 -4.64
CA ARG A 96 -8.68 -26.46 -4.50
C ARG A 96 -8.64 -25.39 -5.60
N TRP A 97 -8.73 -25.78 -6.87
CA TRP A 97 -8.71 -24.83 -7.99
C TRP A 97 -9.85 -23.79 -7.95
N LYS A 98 -11.08 -24.22 -7.65
CA LYS A 98 -12.23 -23.31 -7.54
C LYS A 98 -12.08 -22.36 -6.34
N ARG A 99 -11.53 -22.86 -5.24
CA ARG A 99 -11.30 -22.11 -4.01
C ARG A 99 -10.25 -21.02 -4.21
N ASP A 100 -9.15 -21.35 -4.89
CA ASP A 100 -8.10 -20.38 -5.22
C ASP A 100 -8.64 -19.29 -6.15
N LEU A 101 -9.39 -19.67 -7.20
CA LEU A 101 -10.06 -18.72 -8.10
C LEU A 101 -10.99 -17.75 -7.36
N VAL A 102 -11.86 -18.27 -6.48
CA VAL A 102 -12.81 -17.43 -5.72
C VAL A 102 -12.06 -16.49 -4.77
N SER A 103 -11.00 -16.96 -4.11
CA SER A 103 -10.20 -16.13 -3.20
C SER A 103 -9.40 -15.05 -3.92
N ASP A 104 -8.92 -15.29 -5.14
CA ASP A 104 -8.18 -14.28 -5.91
C ASP A 104 -9.09 -13.16 -6.41
N TYR A 105 -10.35 -13.46 -6.72
CA TYR A 105 -11.37 -12.49 -7.12
C TYR A 105 -12.23 -11.97 -5.95
N ALA A 106 -11.81 -12.18 -4.70
CA ALA A 106 -12.57 -11.82 -3.50
C ALA A 106 -13.02 -10.36 -3.48
N LEU A 107 -12.09 -9.44 -3.78
CA LEU A 107 -12.35 -8.00 -3.76
C LEU A 107 -13.31 -7.56 -4.89
N PRO A 108 -13.05 -7.86 -6.18
CA PRO A 108 -14.00 -7.55 -7.25
C PRO A 108 -15.40 -8.12 -7.03
N ILE A 109 -15.51 -9.37 -6.57
CA ILE A 109 -16.80 -10.01 -6.28
C ILE A 109 -17.54 -9.25 -5.17
N ALA A 110 -16.86 -8.90 -4.08
CA ALA A 110 -17.47 -8.15 -2.99
C ALA A 110 -17.97 -6.77 -3.44
N VAL A 111 -17.18 -6.06 -4.25
CA VAL A 111 -17.58 -4.75 -4.82
C VAL A 111 -18.81 -4.90 -5.71
N LEU A 112 -18.86 -5.90 -6.59
CA LEU A 112 -20.01 -6.12 -7.47
C LEU A 112 -21.29 -6.45 -6.69
N VAL A 113 -21.19 -7.29 -5.66
CA VAL A 113 -22.35 -7.66 -4.81
C VAL A 113 -22.90 -6.43 -4.08
N PHE A 114 -22.04 -5.62 -3.46
CA PHE A 114 -22.49 -4.43 -2.74
C PHE A 114 -22.90 -3.27 -3.67
N ALA A 115 -22.32 -3.18 -4.87
CA ALA A 115 -22.82 -2.28 -5.90
C ALA A 115 -24.23 -2.67 -6.34
N PHE A 116 -24.50 -3.97 -6.53
CA PHE A 116 -25.83 -4.48 -6.84
C PHE A 116 -26.84 -4.20 -5.71
N ILE A 117 -26.47 -4.48 -4.46
CA ILE A 117 -27.31 -4.17 -3.28
C ILE A 117 -27.57 -2.67 -3.19
N SER A 118 -26.56 -1.83 -3.42
CA SER A 118 -26.71 -0.37 -3.43
C SER A 118 -27.71 0.05 -4.50
N PHE A 119 -27.57 -0.43 -5.73
CA PHE A 119 -28.40 -0.02 -6.86
C PHE A 119 -29.87 -0.44 -6.69
N PHE A 120 -30.14 -1.70 -6.34
CA PHE A 120 -31.50 -2.22 -6.23
C PHE A 120 -32.16 -1.97 -4.86
N GLY A 121 -31.39 -2.04 -3.78
CA GLY A 121 -31.91 -1.91 -2.41
C GLY A 121 -32.01 -0.46 -1.92
N PHE A 122 -31.20 0.44 -2.48
CA PHE A 122 -31.14 1.85 -2.08
C PHE A 122 -31.16 2.75 -3.32
N SER A 123 -32.18 2.58 -4.17
CA SER A 123 -32.42 3.41 -5.35
C SER A 123 -32.78 4.86 -4.99
N ASP A 124 -33.44 5.05 -3.85
CA ASP A 124 -34.01 6.33 -3.44
C ASP A 124 -32.97 7.28 -2.81
N VAL A 125 -31.83 6.73 -2.38
CA VAL A 125 -30.73 7.51 -1.79
C VAL A 125 -29.91 8.12 -2.91
N ARG A 126 -29.72 9.44 -2.86
CA ARG A 126 -28.87 10.15 -3.83
C ARG A 126 -27.44 9.64 -3.77
N LYS A 127 -26.88 9.46 -4.96
CA LYS A 127 -25.51 9.03 -5.18
C LYS A 127 -24.87 10.10 -6.02
N GLU A 128 -23.82 10.74 -5.53
CA GLU A 128 -23.00 11.58 -6.42
C GLU A 128 -22.45 10.68 -7.55
N GLN A 129 -21.98 11.30 -8.65
CA GLN A 129 -21.41 10.58 -9.79
C GLN A 129 -19.97 11.01 -10.11
N PHE A 130 -19.31 10.10 -10.83
CA PHE A 130 -18.09 10.24 -11.64
C PHE A 130 -17.94 11.51 -12.45
N LYS A 131 -17.60 12.68 -11.87
CA LYS A 131 -17.24 13.83 -12.71
C LYS A 131 -15.81 13.65 -13.22
N ILE A 132 -15.67 13.26 -14.48
CA ILE A 132 -14.40 13.36 -15.20
C ILE A 132 -14.10 14.85 -15.32
N PHE A 133 -13.12 15.34 -14.56
CA PHE A 133 -12.69 16.73 -14.65
C PHE A 133 -12.14 16.99 -16.05
N PRO A 134 -12.73 17.90 -16.85
CA PRO A 134 -12.10 18.33 -18.08
C PRO A 134 -10.78 19.03 -17.70
N ARG A 135 -9.69 18.61 -18.33
CA ARG A 135 -8.38 19.23 -18.12
C ARG A 135 -8.36 20.51 -18.97
N ASP A 136 -8.57 21.67 -18.32
CA ASP A 136 -8.58 23.00 -18.98
C ASP A 136 -7.18 23.49 -19.43
N THR A 137 -6.16 22.62 -19.48
CA THR A 137 -4.78 23.03 -19.85
C THR A 137 -4.37 22.41 -21.18
N ASP A 138 -4.38 23.24 -22.23
CA ASP A 138 -3.95 22.92 -23.60
C ASP A 138 -2.43 22.70 -23.75
N ALA A 139 -1.64 22.88 -22.69
CA ALA A 139 -0.20 22.69 -22.73
C ALA A 139 0.18 21.25 -22.35
N PHE A 140 0.47 20.43 -23.37
CA PHE A 140 1.16 19.14 -23.18
C PHE A 140 2.56 19.32 -22.57
N PHE A 141 3.15 20.51 -22.59
CA PHE A 141 4.50 20.75 -22.08
C PHE A 141 4.48 21.82 -20.99
N VAL A 142 5.02 21.50 -19.82
CA VAL A 142 5.08 22.44 -18.69
C VAL A 142 6.16 23.49 -18.97
N ALA A 143 5.80 24.77 -18.95
CA ALA A 143 6.72 25.89 -19.16
C ALA A 143 7.61 26.16 -17.93
N PHE A 144 8.53 25.24 -17.62
CA PHE A 144 9.46 25.37 -16.50
C PHE A 144 10.50 26.50 -16.70
N TYR A 145 10.69 26.95 -17.94
CA TYR A 145 11.65 27.99 -18.31
C TYR A 145 11.19 29.42 -17.96
N GLU A 146 9.92 29.62 -17.63
CA GLU A 146 9.36 30.93 -17.24
C GLU A 146 9.46 31.20 -15.74
N LEU A 147 9.90 30.22 -14.94
CA LEU A 147 10.00 30.38 -13.48
C LEU A 147 11.15 31.32 -13.09
N PRO A 148 10.92 32.24 -12.13
CA PRO A 148 11.97 33.10 -11.59
C PRO A 148 13.08 32.28 -10.93
N ALA A 149 14.33 32.73 -11.03
CA ALA A 149 15.50 32.04 -10.48
C ALA A 149 15.38 31.79 -8.96
N GLU A 150 14.68 32.67 -8.24
CA GLU A 150 14.42 32.55 -6.80
C GLU A 150 13.57 31.31 -6.45
N ALA A 151 12.70 30.86 -7.36
CA ALA A 151 11.86 29.68 -7.16
C ALA A 151 12.59 28.37 -7.53
N GLN A 152 13.65 28.44 -8.33
CA GLN A 152 14.39 27.25 -8.80
C GLN A 152 15.26 26.64 -7.70
N LEU A 153 15.91 27.46 -6.87
CA LEU A 153 16.76 27.00 -5.77
C LEU A 153 16.00 26.19 -4.69
N PRO A 154 14.87 26.66 -4.13
CA PRO A 154 14.10 25.87 -3.17
C PRO A 154 13.48 24.62 -3.82
N ALA A 155 13.08 24.68 -5.10
CA ALA A 155 12.60 23.51 -5.82
C ALA A 155 13.69 22.42 -5.94
N LEU A 156 14.96 22.82 -6.16
CA LEU A 156 16.09 21.89 -6.15
C LEU A 156 16.30 21.27 -4.76
N GLY A 157 16.18 22.04 -3.69
CA GLY A 157 16.21 21.54 -2.31
C GLY A 157 15.13 20.50 -2.03
N LEU A 158 13.87 20.78 -2.40
CA LEU A 158 12.74 19.88 -2.24
C LEU A 158 12.84 18.61 -3.11
N SER A 159 13.61 18.67 -4.20
CA SER A 159 13.83 17.51 -5.06
C SER A 159 14.67 16.41 -4.40
N ILE A 160 15.47 16.72 -3.38
CA ILE A 160 16.35 15.76 -2.71
C ILE A 160 15.54 14.78 -1.84
N PRO A 161 14.70 15.23 -0.88
CA PRO A 161 13.85 14.31 -0.12
C PRO A 161 12.93 13.47 -1.01
N LEU A 162 12.37 14.07 -2.06
CA LEU A 162 11.55 13.36 -3.05
C LEU A 162 12.35 12.28 -3.77
N ALA A 163 13.60 12.56 -4.17
CA ALA A 163 14.43 11.56 -4.82
C ALA A 163 14.81 10.42 -3.86
N ILE A 164 15.05 10.73 -2.57
CA ILE A 164 15.26 9.71 -1.53
C ILE A 164 14.00 8.85 -1.37
N LEU A 165 12.80 9.44 -1.40
CA LEU A 165 11.55 8.70 -1.32
C LEU A 165 11.40 7.69 -2.46
N PHE A 166 11.53 8.16 -3.71
CA PHE A 166 11.42 7.28 -4.87
C PHE A 166 12.49 6.19 -4.88
N PHE A 167 13.71 6.52 -4.43
CA PHE A 167 14.78 5.56 -4.30
C PHE A 167 14.45 4.49 -3.24
N MET A 168 14.00 4.89 -2.05
CA MET A 168 13.64 3.99 -0.95
C MET A 168 12.44 3.11 -1.32
N ASP A 169 11.37 3.67 -1.85
CA ASP A 169 10.17 2.92 -2.26
C ASP A 169 10.52 1.88 -3.33
N GLN A 170 11.31 2.25 -4.34
CA GLN A 170 11.73 1.33 -5.39
C GLN A 170 12.60 0.20 -4.82
N LEU A 171 13.53 0.51 -3.92
CA LEU A 171 14.36 -0.51 -3.26
C LEU A 171 13.52 -1.48 -2.42
N LEU A 172 12.56 -0.96 -1.64
CA LEU A 172 11.69 -1.79 -0.80
C LEU A 172 10.81 -2.71 -1.65
N VAL A 173 10.20 -2.18 -2.72
CA VAL A 173 9.38 -2.98 -3.64
C VAL A 173 10.21 -4.09 -4.28
N THR A 174 11.39 -3.74 -4.82
CA THR A 174 12.22 -4.74 -5.50
C THR A 174 12.78 -5.78 -4.53
N ASN A 175 13.15 -5.41 -3.30
CA ASN A 175 13.56 -6.37 -2.26
C ASN A 175 12.46 -7.39 -1.94
N THR A 176 11.23 -6.92 -1.69
CA THR A 176 10.12 -7.79 -1.32
C THR A 176 9.74 -8.74 -2.45
N VAL A 177 9.88 -8.31 -3.71
CA VAL A 177 9.62 -9.13 -4.90
C VAL A 177 10.77 -10.12 -5.15
N ASP A 178 12.02 -9.67 -5.08
CA ASP A 178 13.24 -10.46 -5.33
C ASP A 178 13.69 -11.30 -4.12
N ASN A 179 12.82 -11.47 -3.13
CA ASN A 179 13.04 -12.36 -2.00
C ASN A 179 13.32 -13.80 -2.51
N LYS A 180 14.36 -14.45 -1.96
CA LYS A 180 14.71 -15.84 -2.30
C LYS A 180 13.59 -16.83 -2.00
N ASP A 181 12.70 -16.53 -1.05
CA ASP A 181 11.52 -17.34 -0.76
C ASP A 181 10.56 -17.42 -1.95
N ASN A 182 10.54 -16.40 -2.81
CA ASN A 182 9.73 -16.36 -4.02
C ASN A 182 10.32 -17.21 -5.16
N LYS A 183 11.58 -17.70 -5.04
CA LYS A 183 12.24 -18.60 -6.00
C LYS A 183 12.16 -18.13 -7.46
N LEU A 184 12.42 -16.85 -7.68
CA LEU A 184 12.53 -16.30 -9.04
C LEU A 184 13.72 -16.93 -9.79
N LYS A 185 13.56 -17.13 -11.10
CA LYS A 185 14.57 -17.77 -11.96
C LYS A 185 15.49 -16.75 -12.61
N LYS A 186 14.99 -15.57 -12.94
CA LYS A 186 15.82 -14.50 -13.51
C LYS A 186 16.53 -13.74 -12.40
N GLY A 187 17.76 -13.31 -12.67
CA GLY A 187 18.54 -12.49 -11.75
C GLY A 187 17.94 -11.09 -11.59
N SER A 188 18.23 -10.46 -10.46
CA SER A 188 17.73 -9.13 -10.13
C SER A 188 18.52 -8.02 -10.83
N ALA A 189 17.84 -6.92 -11.18
CA ALA A 189 18.41 -5.83 -11.99
C ALA A 189 18.11 -4.44 -11.39
N HIS A 190 18.42 -4.24 -10.11
CA HIS A 190 18.06 -3.04 -9.34
C HIS A 190 18.51 -1.72 -9.96
N HIS A 191 19.72 -1.67 -10.54
CA HIS A 191 20.21 -0.45 -11.18
C HIS A 191 19.41 -0.09 -12.42
N TRP A 192 19.04 -1.11 -13.22
CA TRP A 192 18.23 -0.88 -14.42
C TRP A 192 16.84 -0.39 -14.08
N ASP A 193 16.22 -0.94 -13.04
CA ASP A 193 14.89 -0.51 -12.60
C ASP A 193 14.91 0.96 -12.18
N LEU A 194 15.90 1.38 -11.39
CA LEU A 194 16.06 2.77 -10.95
C LEU A 194 16.30 3.73 -12.12
N PHE A 195 17.11 3.31 -13.09
CA PHE A 195 17.38 4.09 -14.30
C PHE A 195 16.12 4.32 -15.14
N VAL A 196 15.34 3.25 -15.38
CA VAL A 196 14.10 3.30 -16.16
C VAL A 196 13.06 4.18 -15.47
N VAL A 197 12.86 4.03 -14.15
CA VAL A 197 11.95 4.88 -13.36
C VAL A 197 12.39 6.34 -13.38
N GLY A 198 13.70 6.61 -13.35
CA GLY A 198 14.25 7.96 -13.47
C GLY A 198 13.92 8.62 -14.81
N ILE A 199 14.13 7.92 -15.94
CA ILE A 199 13.82 8.43 -17.28
C ILE A 199 12.31 8.64 -17.44
N LEU A 200 11.51 7.67 -17.02
CA LEU A 200 10.06 7.70 -17.15
C LEU A 200 9.48 8.89 -16.37
N ASN A 201 9.95 9.15 -15.15
CA ASN A 201 9.49 10.29 -14.37
C ASN A 201 9.97 11.65 -14.90
N ILE A 202 11.14 11.73 -15.56
CA ILE A 202 11.54 12.94 -16.29
C ILE A 202 10.53 13.22 -17.41
N PHE A 203 10.17 12.19 -18.18
CA PHE A 203 9.15 12.31 -19.21
C PHE A 203 7.81 12.78 -18.61
N LEU A 204 7.29 12.10 -17.58
CA LEU A 204 6.03 12.50 -16.93
C LEU A 204 6.07 13.94 -16.40
N SER A 205 7.20 14.37 -15.82
CA SER A 205 7.37 15.73 -15.32
C SER A 205 7.35 16.79 -16.42
N LEU A 206 7.89 16.51 -17.62
CA LEU A 206 7.83 17.42 -18.76
C LEU A 206 6.40 17.61 -19.26
N PHE A 207 5.59 16.55 -19.19
CA PHE A 207 4.19 16.55 -19.61
C PHE A 207 3.20 16.93 -18.50
N GLY A 208 3.69 17.28 -17.30
CA GLY A 208 2.85 17.60 -16.15
C GLY A 208 1.91 16.44 -15.76
N LEU A 209 2.33 15.21 -15.99
CA LEU A 209 1.63 14.00 -15.60
C LEU A 209 2.08 13.56 -14.20
N PRO A 210 1.21 12.88 -13.43
CA PRO A 210 1.59 12.36 -12.11
C PRO A 210 2.75 11.38 -12.25
N TRP A 211 3.66 11.41 -11.27
CA TRP A 211 4.84 10.55 -11.25
C TRP A 211 4.46 9.10 -10.91
N MET A 212 5.24 8.16 -11.43
CA MET A 212 5.02 6.73 -11.26
C MET A 212 6.19 6.10 -10.51
N HIS A 213 5.89 5.22 -9.55
CA HIS A 213 6.86 4.43 -8.82
C HIS A 213 6.33 3.02 -8.56
N GLY A 214 7.21 2.11 -8.14
CA GLY A 214 6.78 0.79 -7.66
C GLY A 214 5.90 0.94 -6.42
N ALA A 215 4.78 0.22 -6.37
CA ALA A 215 3.85 0.26 -5.25
C ALA A 215 3.69 -1.13 -4.59
N LEU A 216 4.00 -1.19 -3.29
CA LEU A 216 3.50 -2.23 -2.38
C LEU A 216 2.07 -1.84 -2.01
N PRO A 217 1.06 -2.74 -1.96
CA PRO A 217 1.07 -4.21 -2.06
C PRO A 217 0.86 -4.74 -3.49
N SER A 218 0.62 -3.88 -4.49
CA SER A 218 0.23 -4.28 -5.85
C SER A 218 1.27 -5.18 -6.53
N ALA A 219 2.56 -4.80 -6.45
CA ALA A 219 3.65 -5.59 -7.03
C ALA A 219 3.74 -7.00 -6.40
N TYR A 220 3.57 -7.09 -5.08
CA TYR A 220 3.58 -8.37 -4.36
C TYR A 220 2.35 -9.23 -4.69
N LEU A 221 1.15 -8.64 -4.75
CA LEU A 221 -0.06 -9.33 -5.14
C LEU A 221 0.02 -9.86 -6.58
N HIS A 222 0.65 -9.09 -7.49
CA HIS A 222 0.92 -9.56 -8.84
C HIS A 222 1.85 -10.77 -8.84
N LEU A 223 2.97 -10.73 -8.11
CA LEU A 223 3.85 -11.90 -7.98
C LEU A 223 3.11 -13.12 -7.42
N LYS A 224 2.28 -12.91 -6.39
CA LYS A 224 1.49 -13.98 -5.77
C LYS A 224 0.43 -14.57 -6.69
N ALA A 225 -0.18 -13.76 -7.56
CA ALA A 225 -1.14 -14.24 -8.55
C ALA A 225 -0.49 -15.08 -9.67
N LEU A 226 0.82 -14.91 -9.91
CA LEU A 226 1.59 -15.71 -10.87
C LEU A 226 2.39 -16.85 -10.22
N SER A 227 2.22 -17.07 -8.92
CA SER A 227 2.93 -18.10 -8.17
C SER A 227 2.09 -19.34 -7.95
N ASP A 228 2.68 -20.50 -8.23
CA ASP A 228 2.12 -21.80 -7.90
C ASP A 228 2.55 -22.15 -6.46
N VAL A 229 1.58 -22.24 -5.56
CA VAL A 229 1.77 -22.48 -4.13
C VAL A 229 1.46 -23.94 -3.79
N GLU A 230 2.34 -24.60 -3.03
CA GLU A 230 2.12 -25.94 -2.50
C GLU A 230 2.10 -25.94 -0.98
N ASP A 231 1.19 -26.73 -0.41
CA ASP A 231 1.14 -26.99 1.02
C ASP A 231 2.17 -28.09 1.34
N ARG A 232 3.25 -27.73 2.05
CA ARG A 232 4.26 -28.69 2.50
C ARG A 232 4.20 -28.84 4.00
N LEU A 233 4.26 -30.09 4.46
CA LEU A 233 4.38 -30.38 5.88
C LEU A 233 5.82 -30.11 6.31
N HIS A 234 6.05 -29.02 7.04
CA HIS A 234 7.35 -28.71 7.61
C HIS A 234 7.25 -28.77 9.14
N ASN A 235 8.04 -29.65 9.77
CA ASN A 235 8.09 -29.82 11.24
C ASN A 235 6.72 -30.06 11.91
N GLY A 236 5.79 -30.77 11.25
CA GLY A 236 4.45 -31.07 11.77
C GLY A 236 3.39 -30.00 11.51
N TYR A 237 3.74 -28.90 10.84
CA TYR A 237 2.81 -27.83 10.44
C TYR A 237 2.70 -27.76 8.92
N ILE A 238 1.49 -27.48 8.42
CA ILE A 238 1.25 -27.27 6.99
C ILE A 238 1.64 -25.83 6.68
N GLN A 239 2.71 -25.64 5.91
CA GLN A 239 3.16 -24.34 5.44
C GLN A 239 2.93 -24.23 3.93
N THR A 240 2.28 -23.15 3.50
CA THR A 240 2.13 -22.79 2.09
C THR A 240 3.45 -22.24 1.59
N VAL A 241 4.16 -22.97 0.73
CA VAL A 241 5.45 -22.55 0.16
C VAL A 241 5.27 -22.29 -1.34
N ILE A 242 5.81 -21.18 -1.82
CA ILE A 242 5.88 -20.88 -3.25
C ILE A 242 6.85 -21.86 -3.91
N VAL A 243 6.40 -22.57 -4.94
CA VAL A 243 7.22 -23.59 -5.63
C VAL A 243 7.79 -23.04 -6.92
N TYR A 244 6.96 -22.35 -7.69
CA TYR A 244 7.32 -21.84 -8.98
C TYR A 244 6.57 -20.54 -9.29
N VAL A 245 7.26 -19.55 -9.85
CA VAL A 245 6.66 -18.28 -10.29
C VAL A 245 6.77 -18.17 -11.80
N ARG A 246 5.67 -17.80 -12.46
CA ARG A 246 5.62 -17.55 -13.90
C ARG A 246 6.00 -16.10 -14.17
N GLU A 247 7.25 -15.86 -14.55
CA GLU A 247 7.70 -14.50 -14.87
C GLU A 247 7.29 -14.10 -16.30
N THR A 248 6.18 -13.37 -16.44
CA THR A 248 5.65 -12.91 -17.73
C THR A 248 5.70 -11.39 -17.87
N ARG A 249 6.04 -10.90 -19.07
CA ARG A 249 5.96 -9.46 -19.42
C ARG A 249 4.59 -9.07 -20.01
N LEU A 250 3.85 -10.06 -20.49
CA LEU A 250 2.61 -9.87 -21.22
C LEU A 250 1.44 -9.54 -20.29
N ALA A 251 1.43 -10.07 -19.06
CA ALA A 251 0.37 -9.79 -18.09
C ALA A 251 0.30 -8.30 -17.72
N THR A 252 1.44 -7.68 -17.42
CA THR A 252 1.50 -6.24 -17.10
C THR A 252 1.20 -5.38 -18.31
N LEU A 253 1.71 -5.72 -19.51
CA LEU A 253 1.41 -4.98 -20.73
C LEU A 253 -0.09 -5.03 -21.07
N LEU A 254 -0.70 -6.21 -21.02
CA LEU A 254 -2.14 -6.35 -21.25
C LEU A 254 -2.97 -5.60 -20.20
N ALA A 255 -2.57 -5.64 -18.93
CA ALA A 255 -3.25 -4.89 -17.88
C ALA A 255 -3.28 -3.38 -18.21
N HIS A 256 -2.14 -2.78 -18.59
CA HIS A 256 -2.10 -1.37 -18.96
C HIS A 256 -2.88 -1.09 -20.26
N LEU A 257 -2.80 -1.97 -21.25
CA LEU A 257 -3.52 -1.84 -22.52
C LEU A 257 -5.04 -1.91 -22.34
N ILE A 258 -5.53 -2.71 -21.39
CA ILE A 258 -6.95 -2.85 -21.06
C ILE A 258 -7.41 -1.72 -20.13
N MET A 259 -6.58 -1.27 -19.19
CA MET A 259 -6.92 -0.21 -18.23
C MET A 259 -7.29 1.11 -18.92
N ILE A 260 -6.57 1.50 -19.98
CA ILE A 260 -6.82 2.76 -20.71
C ILE A 260 -8.23 2.79 -21.32
N PRO A 261 -8.66 1.84 -22.17
CA PRO A 261 -10.02 1.84 -22.73
C PRO A 261 -11.09 1.61 -21.65
N VAL A 262 -10.83 0.79 -20.63
CA VAL A 262 -11.75 0.62 -19.50
C VAL A 262 -11.96 1.96 -18.78
N TYR A 263 -10.90 2.75 -18.57
CA TYR A 263 -11.01 4.06 -17.96
C TYR A 263 -11.88 5.02 -18.77
N PHE A 264 -11.68 5.12 -20.09
CA PHE A 264 -12.45 6.05 -20.92
C PHE A 264 -13.89 5.59 -21.18
N PHE A 265 -14.11 4.29 -21.39
CA PHE A 265 -15.42 3.76 -21.83
C PHE A 265 -16.25 3.16 -20.70
N LEU A 266 -15.64 2.41 -19.77
CA LEU A 266 -16.38 1.66 -18.74
C LEU A 266 -16.61 2.50 -17.49
N VAL A 267 -15.61 3.23 -16.99
CA VAL A 267 -15.70 4.06 -15.77
C VAL A 267 -16.94 4.96 -15.75
N PRO A 268 -17.23 5.79 -16.76
CA PRO A 268 -18.42 6.66 -16.73
C PRO A 268 -19.73 5.87 -16.60
N TYR A 269 -19.80 4.66 -17.16
CA TYR A 269 -20.98 3.80 -17.08
C TYR A 269 -21.12 3.14 -15.70
N ILE A 270 -20.03 2.59 -15.14
CA ILE A 270 -20.06 1.92 -13.81
C ILE A 270 -20.24 2.92 -12.66
N THR A 271 -19.79 4.17 -12.82
CA THR A 271 -19.93 5.20 -11.77
C THR A 271 -21.37 5.66 -11.52
N VAL A 272 -22.32 5.32 -12.41
CA VAL A 272 -23.75 5.54 -12.14
C VAL A 272 -24.28 4.53 -11.11
N PHE A 273 -23.72 3.32 -11.11
CA PHE A 273 -24.14 2.23 -10.22
C PHE A 273 -23.45 2.28 -8.85
N ILE A 274 -22.33 2.99 -8.75
CA ILE A 274 -21.49 3.04 -7.56
C ILE A 274 -21.61 4.42 -6.90
N PRO A 275 -22.14 4.51 -5.67
CA PRO A 275 -22.24 5.79 -4.97
C PRO A 275 -20.88 6.41 -4.71
N THR A 276 -20.77 7.66 -5.12
CA THR A 276 -19.54 8.41 -5.08
C THR A 276 -19.48 9.41 -3.94
N SER A 277 -19.65 8.97 -2.69
CA SER A 277 -19.71 9.93 -1.59
C SER A 277 -18.39 10.72 -1.49
N ILE A 278 -18.53 12.05 -1.51
CA ILE A 278 -17.57 13.13 -1.19
C ILE A 278 -16.79 13.71 -2.38
N PHE A 279 -17.41 14.41 -3.34
CA PHE A 279 -16.64 15.43 -4.12
C PHE A 279 -17.43 16.66 -4.62
N ASN A 280 -18.57 17.04 -4.03
CA ASN A 280 -19.02 18.44 -4.10
C ASN A 280 -19.28 18.99 -2.70
N GLY A 281 -18.44 19.93 -2.24
CA GLY A 281 -18.89 20.79 -1.15
C GLY A 281 -17.86 21.40 -0.21
N THR A 282 -16.56 21.45 -0.49
CA THR A 282 -15.68 22.47 0.14
C THR A 282 -14.32 22.51 -0.55
N LYS A 283 -13.68 23.68 -0.53
CA LYS A 283 -12.35 24.01 -1.09
C LYS A 283 -11.17 23.20 -0.48
N THR A 284 -11.41 22.01 0.04
CA THR A 284 -10.42 21.08 0.61
C THR A 284 -10.09 19.93 -0.35
N ALA A 285 -10.48 20.08 -1.63
CA ALA A 285 -10.15 19.17 -2.73
C ALA A 285 -8.63 19.12 -3.06
N TYR A 286 -7.80 19.94 -2.42
CA TYR A 286 -6.36 20.02 -2.69
C TYR A 286 -5.52 18.95 -2.01
N VAL A 287 -6.11 18.13 -1.13
CA VAL A 287 -5.30 17.21 -0.32
C VAL A 287 -5.08 15.87 -1.03
N PHE A 288 -6.06 15.26 -1.73
CA PHE A 288 -5.82 14.04 -2.54
C PHE A 288 -6.89 13.82 -3.66
N PRO A 289 -6.61 14.15 -4.94
CA PRO A 289 -7.56 13.95 -6.05
C PRO A 289 -7.62 12.51 -6.61
N GLU A 290 -6.83 11.56 -6.10
CA GLU A 290 -6.71 10.21 -6.68
C GLU A 290 -7.73 9.17 -6.17
N LEU A 291 -8.77 9.60 -5.45
CA LEU A 291 -9.64 8.70 -4.69
C LEU A 291 -10.96 8.36 -5.41
N LEU A 292 -10.91 7.36 -6.30
CA LEU A 292 -12.12 6.78 -6.93
C LEU A 292 -12.83 5.78 -5.98
N TYR A 293 -14.14 5.78 -6.05
CA TYR A 293 -15.20 5.14 -5.27
C TYR A 293 -15.01 3.72 -4.74
N PHE A 294 -15.62 3.44 -3.58
CA PHE A 294 -15.35 2.30 -2.67
C PHE A 294 -13.99 2.33 -1.95
N LEU A 295 -13.12 3.31 -2.23
CA LEU A 295 -11.73 3.27 -1.77
C LEU A 295 -11.51 3.05 -0.27
N PRO A 296 -12.26 3.62 0.69
CA PRO A 296 -11.96 3.35 2.09
C PRO A 296 -12.30 1.90 2.51
N GLY A 297 -13.30 1.26 1.90
CA GLY A 297 -13.55 -0.18 2.10
C GLY A 297 -12.46 -1.02 1.45
N VAL A 298 -12.08 -0.70 0.21
CA VAL A 298 -10.96 -1.39 -0.47
C VAL A 298 -9.64 -1.18 0.27
N PHE A 299 -9.37 0.01 0.79
CA PHE A 299 -8.19 0.36 1.59
C PHE A 299 -8.17 -0.40 2.90
N LEU A 300 -9.31 -0.48 3.60
CA LEU A 300 -9.41 -1.22 4.84
C LEU A 300 -9.20 -2.71 4.60
N PHE A 301 -9.74 -3.27 3.51
CA PHE A 301 -9.42 -4.63 3.07
C PHE A 301 -7.94 -4.81 2.71
N MET A 302 -7.36 -3.91 1.90
CA MET A 302 -5.96 -3.98 1.51
C MET A 302 -5.04 -3.92 2.73
N ALA A 303 -5.36 -3.06 3.70
CA ALA A 303 -4.64 -2.97 4.96
C ALA A 303 -4.71 -4.27 5.76
N PHE A 304 -5.90 -4.86 5.94
CA PHE A 304 -5.98 -6.14 6.64
C PHE A 304 -5.28 -7.27 5.91
N SER A 305 -5.40 -7.31 4.58
CA SER A 305 -4.72 -8.33 3.76
C SER A 305 -3.20 -8.18 3.74
N SER A 306 -2.66 -6.97 3.93
CA SER A 306 -1.21 -6.74 4.02
C SER A 306 -0.65 -6.99 5.42
N LEU A 307 -1.49 -6.96 6.46
CA LEU A 307 -1.11 -7.41 7.80
C LEU A 307 -0.99 -8.94 7.88
N THR A 308 -1.82 -9.67 7.12
CA THR A 308 -1.74 -11.15 7.07
C THR A 308 -0.47 -11.61 6.35
N GLY A 309 0.44 -12.27 7.08
CA GLY A 309 1.73 -12.74 6.57
C GLY A 309 2.90 -11.78 6.82
N ASN A 310 2.69 -10.65 7.51
CA ASN A 310 3.77 -9.82 8.00
C ASN A 310 4.29 -10.38 9.33
N GLU A 311 5.55 -10.84 9.37
CA GLU A 311 6.11 -11.43 10.60
C GLU A 311 6.19 -10.41 11.74
N PHE A 312 6.40 -9.12 11.47
CA PHE A 312 6.36 -8.09 12.51
C PHE A 312 4.99 -8.04 13.21
N TRP A 313 3.90 -8.14 12.44
CA TRP A 313 2.56 -8.22 13.01
C TRP A 313 2.35 -9.50 13.83
N GLU A 314 2.83 -10.65 13.33
CA GLU A 314 2.80 -11.90 14.09
C GLU A 314 3.59 -11.78 15.40
N ARG A 315 4.76 -11.14 15.38
CA ARG A 315 5.58 -10.92 16.58
C ARG A 315 4.90 -9.96 17.57
N ILE A 316 4.16 -8.94 17.12
CA ILE A 316 3.32 -8.11 18.00
C ILE A 316 2.24 -8.98 18.67
N LEU A 317 1.57 -9.86 17.91
CA LEU A 317 0.55 -10.76 18.46
C LEU A 317 1.14 -11.76 19.48
N LEU A 318 2.41 -12.15 19.35
CA LEU A 318 3.09 -13.00 20.35
C LEU A 318 3.15 -12.34 21.73
N ILE A 319 3.18 -11.00 21.83
CA ILE A 319 3.15 -10.30 23.14
C ILE A 319 1.85 -10.61 23.90
N PHE A 320 0.75 -10.81 23.17
CA PHE A 320 -0.57 -11.11 23.74
C PHE A 320 -0.89 -12.61 23.79
N THR A 321 -0.02 -13.46 23.26
CA THR A 321 -0.24 -14.92 23.16
C THR A 321 0.32 -15.62 24.41
N GLU A 322 -0.38 -16.65 24.92
CA GLU A 322 0.16 -17.47 26.02
C GLU A 322 1.41 -18.23 25.57
N GLN A 323 2.43 -18.33 26.43
CA GLN A 323 3.71 -18.97 26.13
C GLN A 323 3.59 -20.42 25.61
N ARG A 324 2.55 -21.14 26.00
CA ARG A 324 2.28 -22.52 25.56
C ARG A 324 1.75 -22.62 24.13
N ALA A 325 1.15 -21.55 23.62
CA ALA A 325 0.55 -21.47 22.29
C ALA A 325 1.50 -20.89 21.24
N TYR A 326 2.79 -20.70 21.57
CA TYR A 326 3.75 -20.15 20.63
C TYR A 326 3.94 -21.11 19.43
N PRO A 327 3.77 -20.63 18.19
CA PRO A 327 4.02 -21.45 17.02
C PRO A 327 5.51 -21.80 16.97
N PRO A 328 5.88 -23.04 16.64
CA PRO A 328 7.28 -23.44 16.61
C PRO A 328 7.96 -23.02 15.30
N THR A 329 8.14 -21.70 15.11
CA THR A 329 8.89 -21.14 13.98
C THR A 329 10.40 -21.34 14.17
N HIS A 330 11.16 -21.17 13.09
CA HIS A 330 12.61 -21.40 13.09
C HIS A 330 13.37 -20.50 14.07
N TYR A 331 12.98 -19.22 14.18
CA TYR A 331 13.64 -18.25 15.05
C TYR A 331 13.20 -18.36 16.52
N ILE A 332 11.93 -18.71 16.81
CA ILE A 332 11.43 -18.89 18.18
C ILE A 332 12.17 -20.02 18.92
N ARG A 333 12.68 -21.03 18.19
CA ARG A 333 13.48 -22.12 18.77
C ARG A 333 14.92 -21.74 19.10
N ARG A 334 15.48 -20.71 18.45
CA ARG A 334 16.91 -20.35 18.52
C ARG A 334 17.19 -19.16 19.43
N VAL A 335 16.20 -18.26 19.59
CA VAL A 335 16.39 -16.99 20.30
C VAL A 335 15.57 -16.98 21.60
N PRO A 336 16.14 -16.53 22.73
CA PRO A 336 15.37 -16.37 23.96
C PRO A 336 14.22 -15.36 23.78
N GLN A 337 13.06 -15.68 24.35
CA GLN A 337 11.82 -14.89 24.20
C GLN A 337 11.98 -13.41 24.59
N ARG A 338 12.76 -13.12 25.66
CA ARG A 338 13.00 -11.74 26.10
C ARG A 338 13.65 -10.89 25.01
N THR A 339 14.55 -11.47 24.23
CA THR A 339 15.25 -10.77 23.14
C THR A 339 14.33 -10.54 21.96
N VAL A 340 13.43 -11.49 21.65
CA VAL A 340 12.38 -11.31 20.64
C VAL A 340 11.47 -10.14 21.03
N HIS A 341 11.01 -10.09 22.28
CA HIS A 341 10.16 -8.99 22.74
C HIS A 341 10.89 -7.64 22.75
N GLN A 342 12.15 -7.59 23.19
CA GLN A 342 12.97 -6.38 23.12
C GLN A 342 13.11 -5.86 21.68
N PHE A 343 13.38 -6.75 20.72
CA PHE A 343 13.45 -6.40 19.31
C PHE A 343 12.12 -5.84 18.80
N THR A 344 11.00 -6.50 19.09
CA THR A 344 9.67 -6.04 18.66
C THR A 344 9.29 -4.69 19.24
N ILE A 345 9.71 -4.38 20.48
CA ILE A 345 9.46 -3.07 21.10
C ILE A 345 10.25 -1.99 20.37
N ILE A 346 11.50 -2.25 19.97
CA ILE A 346 12.31 -1.30 19.20
C ILE A 346 11.67 -1.03 17.83
N GLU A 347 11.25 -2.08 17.11
CA GLU A 347 10.55 -1.93 15.83
C GLU A 347 9.22 -1.18 15.98
N PHE A 348 8.47 -1.44 17.05
CA PHE A 348 7.23 -0.72 17.36
C PHE A 348 7.49 0.77 17.63
N VAL A 349 8.57 1.11 18.34
CA VAL A 349 8.98 2.51 18.54
C VAL A 349 9.34 3.18 17.22
N GLN A 350 10.07 2.50 16.32
CA GLN A 350 10.39 3.01 14.99
C GLN A 350 9.12 3.26 14.16
N LEU A 351 8.16 2.33 14.20
CA LEU A 351 6.86 2.51 13.56
C LEU A 351 6.12 3.73 14.10
N VAL A 352 6.04 3.90 15.43
CA VAL A 352 5.36 5.04 16.06
C VAL A 352 5.98 6.36 15.63
N ILE A 353 7.32 6.44 15.57
CA ILE A 353 8.05 7.62 15.06
C ILE A 353 7.64 7.89 13.61
N LEU A 354 7.60 6.87 12.77
CA LEU A 354 7.25 7.00 11.36
C LEU A 354 5.81 7.50 11.16
N VAL A 355 4.87 6.97 11.92
CA VAL A 355 3.45 7.39 11.91
C VAL A 355 3.30 8.83 12.41
N ALA A 356 3.98 9.20 13.50
CA ALA A 356 3.91 10.54 14.07
C ALA A 356 4.39 11.62 13.08
N ILE A 357 5.43 11.32 12.29
CA ILE A 357 5.96 12.22 11.26
C ILE A 357 5.02 12.29 10.06
N SER A 358 4.49 11.14 9.61
CA SER A 358 3.60 11.08 8.44
C SER A 358 2.26 11.78 8.64
N PHE A 359 1.70 11.76 9.86
CA PHE A 359 0.41 12.40 10.17
C PHE A 359 0.59 13.74 10.92
N ALA A 360 1.79 14.31 10.90
CA ALA A 360 2.03 15.62 11.48
C ALA A 360 1.23 16.69 10.71
N GLN A 361 0.63 17.65 11.42
CA GLN A 361 -0.15 18.74 10.81
C GLN A 361 0.69 19.69 9.95
N TYR A 362 2.03 19.67 10.11
CA TYR A 362 2.94 20.54 9.40
C TYR A 362 3.45 19.85 8.12
N HIS A 363 3.10 20.39 6.96
CA HIS A 363 3.55 19.90 5.65
C HIS A 363 5.08 19.75 5.53
N TYR A 364 5.85 20.62 6.21
CA TYR A 364 7.32 20.54 6.23
C TYR A 364 7.86 19.29 6.95
N VAL A 365 7.14 18.78 7.95
CA VAL A 365 7.54 17.59 8.70
C VAL A 365 7.30 16.33 7.88
N GLU A 366 6.20 16.29 7.12
CA GLU A 366 5.89 15.21 6.19
C GLU A 366 6.99 15.03 5.13
N MET A 367 7.61 16.13 4.66
CA MET A 367 8.72 16.08 3.71
C MET A 367 9.98 15.37 4.24
N VAL A 368 10.13 15.22 5.56
CA VAL A 368 11.27 14.54 6.20
C VAL A 368 11.06 13.02 6.30
N PHE A 369 9.83 12.54 6.07
CA PHE A 369 9.48 11.12 6.10
C PHE A 369 10.47 10.19 5.36
N PRO A 370 10.91 10.50 4.12
CA PRO A 370 11.81 9.61 3.38
C PRO A 370 13.20 9.51 4.02
N ILE A 371 13.66 10.59 4.65
CA ILE A 371 14.95 10.67 5.33
C ILE A 371 14.91 9.80 6.59
N VAL A 372 13.78 9.77 7.29
CA VAL A 372 13.58 8.95 8.50
C VAL A 372 13.65 7.46 8.16
N ILE A 373 12.99 7.04 7.09
CA ILE A 373 13.08 5.64 6.62
C ILE A 373 14.52 5.31 6.25
N ALA A 374 15.18 6.17 5.48
CA ALA A 374 16.59 5.98 5.14
C ALA A 374 17.49 5.91 6.38
N ALA A 375 17.16 6.62 7.47
CA ALA A 375 17.89 6.60 8.74
C ALA A 375 17.66 5.31 9.56
N PHE A 376 16.61 4.54 9.31
CA PHE A 376 16.42 3.24 9.96
C PHE A 376 17.47 2.20 9.54
N ILE A 377 17.99 2.30 8.30
CA ILE A 377 19.06 1.43 7.82
C ILE A 377 20.34 1.57 8.68
N PRO A 378 20.98 2.75 8.82
CA PRO A 378 22.16 2.89 9.66
C PRO A 378 21.85 2.66 11.14
N PHE A 379 20.66 3.04 11.62
CA PHE A 379 20.24 2.74 13.00
C PHE A 379 20.34 1.23 13.29
N ARG A 380 19.89 0.38 12.37
CA ARG A 380 19.95 -1.07 12.49
C ARG A 380 21.38 -1.61 12.56
N TYR A 381 22.34 -1.02 11.83
CA TYR A 381 23.73 -1.49 11.82
C TYR A 381 24.56 -1.00 13.00
N PHE A 382 24.33 0.23 13.48
CA PHE A 382 25.17 0.82 14.52
C PHE A 382 24.58 0.66 15.92
N ILE A 383 23.27 0.79 16.07
CA ILE A 383 22.61 0.90 17.39
C ILE A 383 22.06 -0.45 17.82
N LEU A 384 21.46 -1.21 16.91
CA LEU A 384 20.83 -2.50 17.24
C LEU A 384 21.81 -3.57 17.78
N PRO A 385 23.03 -3.73 17.23
CA PRO A 385 24.00 -4.70 17.73
C PRO A 385 24.55 -4.37 19.12
N LEU A 386 24.35 -3.13 19.59
CA LEU A 386 24.71 -2.73 20.96
C LEU A 386 23.76 -3.33 22.00
N PHE A 387 22.48 -3.50 21.64
CA PHE A 387 21.45 -4.02 22.54
C PHE A 387 21.25 -5.53 22.41
N ILE A 388 21.42 -6.09 21.21
CA ILE A 388 21.14 -7.49 20.90
C ILE A 388 22.38 -8.12 20.25
N PRO A 389 22.87 -9.27 20.73
CA PRO A 389 24.03 -9.91 20.12
C PRO A 389 23.71 -10.35 18.68
N ILE A 390 24.71 -10.19 17.81
CA ILE A 390 24.61 -10.35 16.34
C ILE A 390 24.02 -11.72 15.95
N GLN A 391 24.34 -12.78 16.69
CA GLN A 391 23.84 -14.13 16.42
C GLN A 391 22.31 -14.24 16.53
N TYR A 392 21.69 -13.52 17.48
CA TYR A 392 20.23 -13.48 17.60
C TYR A 392 19.60 -12.56 16.57
N LEU A 393 20.31 -11.48 16.20
CA LEU A 393 19.86 -10.57 15.15
C LEU A 393 19.83 -11.25 13.77
N GLU A 394 20.84 -12.04 13.43
CA GLU A 394 20.87 -12.84 12.20
C GLU A 394 19.83 -13.96 12.18
N ALA A 395 19.42 -14.46 13.35
CA ALA A 395 18.38 -15.48 13.44
C ALA A 395 16.96 -14.90 13.26
N ILE A 396 16.74 -13.64 13.64
CA ILE A 396 15.43 -12.95 13.51
C ILE A 396 15.31 -12.20 12.18
N ASP A 397 16.37 -11.50 11.79
CA ASP A 397 16.44 -10.55 10.67
C ASP A 397 17.53 -10.94 9.66
N GLY A 398 17.85 -12.24 9.60
CA GLY A 398 18.80 -12.78 8.64
C GLY A 398 18.36 -12.49 7.20
N LYS A 399 19.33 -12.20 6.33
CA LYS A 399 19.08 -12.18 4.89
C LYS A 399 18.57 -13.54 4.46
N HIS A 400 17.52 -13.57 3.64
CA HIS A 400 17.06 -14.77 2.94
C HIS A 400 18.21 -15.55 2.32
#